data_AF-A0A831QJ54-F1
#
_entry.id   AF-A0A831QJ54-F1
#
_cell.length_a   1.000
_cell.length_b   1.000
_cell.length_c   1.000
_cell.angle_alpha   90.00
_cell.angle_beta   90.00
_cell.angle_gamma   90.00
#
_symmetry.space_group_name_H-M   'P 1'
#
loop_
_entity.id
_entity.type
_entity.pdbx_description
1 polymer ?
#
loop_
_entity_poly.entity_id
_entity_poly.type
_entity_poly.pdbx_seq_one_letter_code
_entity_poly.pdbx_strand_id
1 'polypeptide(L)' 'MIKQAIAKVVRQEDLKEKEMEAVMEEMMTGNATPAQIGAFVTALRIKGETVDEITGAARV' A
#
# COMPACT_ATOMS: atom_id res chain seq x y z
N MET A 1 1.86 3.31 8.99
CA MET A 1 0.79 2.51 8.35
C MET A 1 1.34 1.44 7.40
N ILE A 2 2.36 1.77 6.60
CA ILE A 2 2.92 0.89 5.56
C ILE A 2 3.35 -0.50 6.05
N LYS A 3 3.92 -0.61 7.26
CA LYS A 3 4.30 -1.93 7.83
C LYS A 3 3.09 -2.88 7.99
N GLN A 4 1.95 -2.35 8.43
CA GLN A 4 0.73 -3.14 8.60
C GLN A 4 0.12 -3.50 7.24
N ALA A 5 0.15 -2.56 6.30
CA ALA A 5 -0.31 -2.78 4.93
C ALA A 5 0.52 -3.87 4.23
N ILE A 6 1.86 -3.85 4.36
CA ILE A 6 2.73 -4.92 3.85
C ILE A 6 2.33 -6.27 4.45
N ALA A 7 2.09 -6.34 5.76
CA ALA A 7 1.69 -7.59 6.41
C ALA A 7 0.35 -8.15 5.89
N LYS A 8 -0.62 -7.28 5.61
CA LYS A 8 -1.90 -7.66 5.00
C LYS A 8 -1.74 -8.14 3.55
N VAL A 9 -1.08 -7.34 2.73
CA VAL A 9 -0.93 -7.64 1.30
C VAL A 9 -0.12 -8.92 1.07
N VAL A 10 0.90 -9.19 1.90
CA VAL A 10 1.64 -10.47 1.88
C VAL A 10 0.75 -11.68 2.23
N ARG A 11 -0.31 -11.48 3.02
CA ARG A 11 -1.32 -12.51 3.32
C ARG A 11 -2.44 -12.59 2.27
N GLN A 12 -2.29 -11.86 1.16
CA GLN A 12 -3.32 -11.69 0.14
C GLN A 12 -4.63 -11.10 0.66
N GLU A 13 -4.55 -10.27 1.70
CA GLU A 13 -5.67 -9.48 2.19
C GLU A 13 -5.68 -8.13 1.45
N ASP A 14 -6.86 -7.74 0.98
CA ASP A 14 -7.06 -6.46 0.29
C ASP A 14 -7.04 -5.29 1.29
N LEU A 15 -6.51 -4.17 0.84
CA LEU A 15 -6.62 -2.89 1.55
C LEU A 15 -7.89 -2.17 1.13
N LYS A 16 -8.58 -1.57 2.10
CA LYS A 16 -9.65 -0.61 1.79
C LYS A 16 -9.05 0.69 1.25
N GLU A 17 -9.84 1.47 0.52
CA GLU A 17 -9.45 2.77 -0.04
C GLU A 17 -8.72 3.66 0.97
N LYS A 18 -9.29 3.85 2.17
CA LYS A 18 -8.66 4.64 3.26
C LYS A 18 -7.34 4.08 3.78
N GLU A 19 -7.16 2.77 3.75
CA GLU A 19 -5.90 2.15 4.16
C GLU A 19 -4.83 2.41 3.10
N MET A 20 -5.20 2.36 1.82
CA MET A 20 -4.29 2.71 0.74
C MET A 20 -3.92 4.20 0.75
N GLU A 21 -4.90 5.09 0.93
CA GLU A 21 -4.65 6.54 1.07
C GLU A 21 -3.60 6.80 2.16
N ALA A 22 -3.77 6.21 3.35
CA ALA A 22 -2.83 6.38 4.45
C ALA A 22 -1.42 5.83 4.16
N VAL A 23 -1.32 4.75 3.37
CA VAL A 23 -0.01 4.23 2.93
C VAL A 23 0.64 5.19 1.93
N MET A 24 -0.13 5.69 0.96
CA MET A 24 0.38 6.62 -0.04
C MET A 24 0.80 7.96 0.57
N GLU A 25 0.03 8.48 1.53
CA GLU A 25 0.43 9.68 2.29
C GLU A 25 1.79 9.47 2.99
N GLU A 26 1.98 8.32 3.65
CA GLU A 26 3.26 7.99 4.31
C GLU A 26 4.42 7.86 3.30
N MET A 27 4.15 7.33 2.10
CA MET A 27 5.15 7.24 1.03
C MET A 27 5.51 8.62 0.45
N MET A 28 4.51 9.44 0.12
CA MET A 28 4.71 10.75 -0.52
C MET A 28 5.30 11.79 0.43
N THR A 29 5.02 11.69 1.73
CA THR A 29 5.60 12.55 2.77
C THR A 29 7.02 12.14 3.18
N GLY A 30 7.57 11.06 2.59
CA GLY A 30 8.92 10.58 2.90
C GLY A 30 9.04 9.84 4.24
N ASN A 31 7.92 9.44 4.83
CA ASN A 31 7.87 8.71 6.11
C ASN A 31 8.05 7.19 5.95
N ALA A 32 8.11 6.69 4.70
CA ALA A 32 8.42 5.29 4.39
C ALA A 32 9.85 5.14 3.86
N THR A 33 10.55 4.09 4.30
CA THR A 33 11.91 3.80 3.79
C THR A 33 11.84 3.22 2.37
N PRO A 34 12.92 3.34 1.57
CA PRO A 34 12.96 2.73 0.23
C PRO A 34 12.67 1.23 0.23
N ALA A 35 13.13 0.52 1.27
CA ALA A 35 12.86 -0.91 1.43
C ALA A 35 11.38 -1.21 1.70
N GLN A 36 10.69 -0.36 2.47
CA GLN A 36 9.26 -0.52 2.73
C GLN A 36 8.44 -0.25 1.47
N ILE A 37 8.79 0.79 0.70
CA ILE A 37 8.15 1.11 -0.58
C ILE A 37 8.31 -0.06 -1.56
N GLY A 38 9.54 -0.55 -1.73
CA GLY A 38 9.82 -1.69 -2.61
C GLY A 38 9.06 -2.95 -2.19
N ALA A 39 9.04 -3.26 -0.89
CA ALA A 39 8.30 -4.41 -0.36
C ALA A 39 6.79 -4.27 -0.60
N PHE A 40 6.23 -3.08 -0.36
CA PHE A 40 4.80 -2.82 -0.54
C PHE A 40 4.36 -2.98 -2.00
N VAL A 41 5.02 -2.28 -2.93
CA VAL A 41 4.66 -2.32 -4.37
C VAL A 41 4.85 -3.73 -4.95
N THR A 42 5.90 -4.43 -4.54
CA THR A 42 6.13 -5.82 -4.98
C THR A 42 5.05 -6.76 -4.47
N ALA A 43 4.72 -6.69 -3.17
CA ALA A 43 3.67 -7.52 -2.58
C ALA A 43 2.30 -7.23 -3.22
N LEU A 44 1.99 -5.95 -3.46
CA LEU A 44 0.73 -5.53 -4.09
C LEU A 44 0.59 -6.11 -5.49
N ARG A 45 1.67 -6.04 -6.29
CA ARG A 45 1.71 -6.62 -7.64
C ARG A 45 1.56 -8.14 -7.66
N ILE A 46 2.11 -8.83 -6.65
CA ILE A 46 2.01 -10.29 -6.49
C ILE A 46 0.58 -10.69 -6.10
N LYS A 47 -0.06 -9.94 -5.18
CA LYS A 47 -1.47 -10.16 -4.79
C LYS A 47 -2.42 -9.89 -5.97
N GLY A 48 -2.13 -8.84 -6.74
CA GLY A 48 -3.04 -8.23 -7.70
C GLY A 48 -3.83 -7.11 -7.04
N GLU A 49 -3.76 -5.92 -7.63
CA GLU A 49 -4.43 -4.72 -7.14
C GLU A 49 -5.96 -4.79 -7.31
N THR A 50 -6.71 -4.29 -6.32
CA THR A 50 -8.15 -4.09 -6.42
C THR A 50 -8.50 -2.67 -6.90
N VAL A 51 -9.76 -2.44 -7.26
CA VAL A 51 -10.24 -1.09 -7.63
C VAL A 51 -10.12 -0.12 -6.45
N ASP A 52 -10.43 -0.55 -5.23
CA ASP A 52 -10.32 0.29 -4.02
C ASP A 52 -8.87 0.70 -3.75
N GLU A 53 -7.93 -0.23 -3.97
CA GLU A 53 -6.48 0.02 -3.85
C GLU A 53 -5.99 1.01 -4.91
N ILE A 54 -6.38 0.84 -6.18
CA ILE A 54 -6.00 1.78 -7.24
C ILE A 54 -6.63 3.17 -7.00
N THR A 55 -7.89 3.20 -6.57
CA THR A 55 -8.63 4.44 -6.32
C THR A 55 -8.03 5.21 -5.16
N GLY A 56 -7.78 4.54 -4.03
CA GLY A 56 -7.17 5.16 -2.86
C GLY A 56 -5.77 5.68 -3.16
N ALA A 57 -5.02 4.98 -4.02
CA ALA A 57 -3.69 5.43 -4.40
C ALA A 57 -3.69 6.67 -5.30
N ALA A 58 -4.70 6.83 -6.16
CA ALA A 58 -4.81 7.96 -7.08
C ALA A 58 -5.34 9.25 -6.44
N ARG A 59 -5.89 9.19 -5.22
CA ARG A 59 -6.43 10.35 -4.49
C ARG A 59 -5.38 11.17 -3.74
N VAL A 60 -4.18 10.63 -3.55
CA VAL A 60 -3.06 11.24 -2.82
C VAL A 60 -2.05 11.77 -3.82
#